data_AF-A0A1Z5L9R0-F1
#
_entry.id   AF-A0A1Z5L9R0-F1
#
_cell.length_a   1.000
_cell.length_b   1.000
_cell.length_c   1.000
_cell.angle_alpha   90.00
_cell.angle_beta   90.00
_cell.angle_gamma   90.00
#
_symmetry.space_group_name_H-M   'P 1'
#
loop_
_entity.id
_entity.type
_entity.pdbx_description
1 polymer ?
#
loop_
_entity_poly.entity_id
_entity_poly.type
_entity_poly.pdbx_seq_one_letter_code
_entity_poly.pdbx_strand_id
1 'polypeptide(L)'
;MSVTFVFLPLSANLYSAYLASFVNGLGLGAFDTGAQVILIELWPANPGSAQHIYHFCFGTGSLLAPLLAQPFLSREPHNNSSARSTSLVPTSHPIDKNNTSSMPSPAAGTRIHHAFLIVTLYLAAVTVFLIILYILNNMKKEEHESSTKKVSDEPMPSNAADVRFSRTLIALAGIYITGTVTIECAYGHMVTTFAVKSDLHMPKSNAIYFTEFFFAMFTAARVLAAVVSVKLSPFITLLASKVILLVDFSVLSLWAETSSAVLWAGTALAGLGQASLYGGLVSFCADY
;
A
#
# COMPACT_ATOMS: atom_id res chain seq x y z
N MET A 1 -8.10 -1.55 13.77
CA MET A 1 -8.37 -1.29 12.34
C MET A 1 -9.87 -1.16 12.08
N SER A 2 -10.70 -2.20 12.26
CA SER A 2 -12.12 -2.15 11.86
C SER A 2 -12.91 -1.03 12.53
N VAL A 3 -12.76 -0.83 13.84
CA VAL A 3 -13.44 0.25 14.58
C VAL A 3 -13.06 1.64 14.03
N THR A 4 -11.78 1.89 13.77
CA THR A 4 -11.30 3.18 13.27
C THR A 4 -11.80 3.50 11.85
N PHE A 5 -12.00 2.49 10.99
CA PHE A 5 -12.55 2.66 9.64
C PHE A 5 -14.04 3.05 9.64
N VAL A 6 -14.83 2.61 10.63
CA VAL A 6 -16.24 3.05 10.78
C VAL A 6 -16.32 4.51 11.20
N PHE A 7 -15.41 4.92 12.08
CA PHE A 7 -15.38 6.29 12.59
C PHE A 7 -14.91 7.32 11.55
N LEU A 8 -14.11 6.92 10.56
CA LEU A 8 -13.53 7.83 9.56
C LEU A 8 -14.57 8.60 8.71
N PRO A 9 -15.58 7.95 8.10
CA PRO A 9 -16.58 8.68 7.33
C PRO A 9 -17.59 9.42 8.22
N LEU A 10 -17.75 8.98 9.47
CA LEU A 10 -18.62 9.60 10.48
C LEU A 10 -17.99 10.79 11.21
N SER A 11 -16.68 11.02 11.04
CA SER A 11 -15.98 12.10 11.74
C SER A 11 -16.33 13.46 11.12
N ALA A 12 -17.18 14.21 11.82
CA ALA A 12 -17.49 15.60 11.45
C ALA A 12 -16.33 16.59 11.69
N ASN A 13 -15.33 16.19 12.49
CA ASN A 13 -14.18 17.02 12.87
C ASN A 13 -12.87 16.45 12.33
N LEU A 14 -12.01 17.32 11.78
CA LEU A 14 -10.73 16.91 11.20
C LEU A 14 -9.79 16.26 12.23
N TYR A 15 -9.79 16.75 13.48
CA TYR A 15 -8.97 16.20 14.56
C TYR A 15 -9.33 14.75 14.91
N SER A 16 -10.62 14.38 14.88
CA SER A 16 -11.01 12.99 15.14
C SER A 16 -10.63 12.07 13.98
N ALA A 17 -10.64 12.57 12.74
CA ALA A 17 -10.12 11.82 11.58
C ALA A 17 -8.61 11.56 11.69
N TYR A 18 -7.82 12.54 12.14
CA TYR A 18 -6.38 12.36 12.38
C TYR A 18 -6.11 11.37 13.51
N LEU A 19 -6.83 11.48 14.63
CA LEU A 19 -6.68 10.55 15.74
C LEU A 19 -7.05 9.11 15.31
N ALA A 20 -8.15 8.94 14.58
CA ALA A 20 -8.55 7.65 14.05
C ALA A 20 -7.50 7.08 13.08
N SER A 21 -6.91 7.92 12.23
CA SER A 21 -5.84 7.53 11.31
C SER A 21 -4.56 7.12 12.05
N PHE A 22 -4.22 7.82 13.14
CA PHE A 22 -3.06 7.47 13.98
C PHE A 22 -3.24 6.12 14.67
N VAL A 23 -4.40 5.87 15.28
CA VAL A 23 -4.74 4.57 15.89
C VAL A 23 -4.75 3.47 14.81
N ASN A 24 -5.21 3.80 13.60
CA ASN A 24 -5.14 2.91 12.46
C ASN A 24 -3.70 2.62 12.02
N GLY A 25 -2.79 3.59 12.11
CA GLY A 25 -1.36 3.37 11.86
C GLY A 25 -0.74 2.41 12.87
N LEU A 26 -1.02 2.59 14.16
CA LEU A 26 -0.46 1.74 15.23
C LEU A 26 -0.83 0.27 15.06
N GLY A 27 -2.11 -0.03 14.84
CA GLY A 27 -2.50 -1.43 14.70
C GLY A 27 -2.17 -2.03 13.33
N LEU A 28 -1.99 -1.24 12.27
CA LEU A 28 -1.43 -1.73 10.99
C LEU A 28 0.03 -2.15 11.20
N GLY A 29 0.82 -1.32 11.88
CA GLY A 29 2.21 -1.67 12.21
C GLY A 29 2.33 -2.91 13.11
N ALA A 30 1.45 -3.06 14.09
CA ALA A 30 1.40 -4.25 14.93
C ALA A 30 1.02 -5.51 14.14
N PHE A 31 0.02 -5.40 13.26
CA PHE A 31 -0.41 -6.50 12.39
C PHE A 31 0.69 -6.92 11.42
N ASP A 32 1.29 -5.97 10.69
CA ASP A 32 2.34 -6.27 9.72
C ASP A 32 3.54 -6.94 10.40
N THR A 33 3.97 -6.45 11.56
CA THR A 33 5.06 -7.06 12.31
C THR A 33 4.72 -8.48 12.76
N GLY A 34 3.54 -8.68 13.37
CA GLY A 34 3.11 -9.99 13.85
C GLY A 34 2.92 -11.01 12.72
N ALA A 35 2.33 -10.59 11.60
CA ALA A 35 2.13 -11.44 10.43
C ALA A 35 3.46 -11.91 9.84
N GLN A 36 4.45 -11.01 9.75
CA GLN A 36 5.77 -11.35 9.20
C GLN A 36 6.54 -12.34 10.08
N VAL A 37 6.47 -12.19 11.41
CA VAL A 37 7.09 -13.14 12.35
C VAL A 37 6.46 -14.53 12.21
N ILE A 38 5.12 -14.60 12.26
CA ILE A 38 4.38 -15.87 12.11
C ILE A 38 4.69 -16.52 10.76
N LEU A 39 4.83 -15.74 9.69
CA LEU A 39 5.12 -16.27 8.35
C LEU A 39 6.48 -16.95 8.27
N ILE A 40 7.51 -16.36 8.91
CA ILE A 40 8.85 -16.94 8.97
C ILE A 40 8.85 -18.23 9.79
N GLU A 41 8.13 -18.26 10.92
CA GLU A 41 7.98 -19.46 11.75
C GLU A 41 7.21 -20.58 11.04
N LEU A 42 6.21 -20.23 10.22
CA LEU A 42 5.39 -21.20 9.48
C LEU A 42 6.14 -21.79 8.28
N TRP A 43 7.06 -21.04 7.68
CA TRP A 43 7.81 -21.46 6.48
C TRP A 43 9.33 -21.34 6.66
N PRO A 44 9.93 -22.06 7.64
CA PRO A 44 11.33 -21.90 8.01
C PRO A 44 12.30 -22.32 6.90
N ALA A 45 11.90 -23.24 6.02
CA ALA A 45 12.75 -23.74 4.96
C ALA A 45 13.05 -22.71 3.86
N ASN A 46 12.14 -21.75 3.61
CA ASN A 46 12.25 -20.77 2.52
C ASN A 46 11.49 -19.46 2.87
N PRO A 47 11.90 -18.72 3.91
CA PRO A 47 11.15 -17.55 4.39
C PRO A 47 11.02 -16.46 3.32
N GLY A 48 12.05 -16.23 2.50
CA GLY A 48 12.02 -15.22 1.43
C GLY A 48 10.94 -15.48 0.37
N SER A 49 10.76 -16.75 -0.05
CA SER A 49 9.71 -17.11 -1.03
C SER A 49 8.31 -16.91 -0.44
N ALA A 50 8.11 -17.31 0.82
CA ALA A 50 6.85 -17.12 1.52
C ALA A 50 6.51 -15.62 1.66
N GLN A 51 7.50 -14.79 1.99
CA GLN A 51 7.35 -13.34 2.07
C GLN A 51 6.96 -12.72 0.72
N HIS A 52 7.55 -13.15 -0.39
CA HIS A 52 7.16 -12.68 -1.72
C HIS A 52 5.71 -13.04 -2.07
N ILE A 53 5.24 -14.25 -1.72
CA ILE A 53 3.84 -14.66 -1.94
C ILE A 53 2.88 -13.83 -1.07
N TYR A 54 3.18 -13.65 0.21
CA TYR A 54 2.40 -12.80 1.11
C TYR A 54 2.24 -11.37 0.54
N HIS A 55 3.34 -10.82 0.08
CA HIS A 55 3.41 -9.50 -0.53
C HIS A 55 2.80 -9.40 -1.93
N PHE A 56 2.71 -10.51 -2.67
CA PHE A 56 1.95 -10.61 -3.91
C PHE A 56 0.43 -10.54 -3.64
N CYS A 57 -0.06 -11.23 -2.61
CA CYS A 57 -1.46 -11.12 -2.19
C CYS A 57 -1.80 -9.67 -1.79
N PHE A 58 -0.90 -8.99 -1.07
CA PHE A 58 -1.04 -7.57 -0.75
C PHE A 58 -1.18 -6.71 -2.02
N GLY A 59 -0.28 -6.89 -2.99
CA GLY A 59 -0.32 -6.15 -4.26
C GLY A 59 -1.57 -6.43 -5.08
N THR A 60 -2.04 -7.68 -5.10
CA THR A 60 -3.31 -8.04 -5.73
C THR A 60 -4.49 -7.32 -5.07
N GLY A 61 -4.50 -7.24 -3.75
CA GLY A 61 -5.48 -6.46 -2.99
C GLY A 61 -5.45 -4.97 -3.35
N SER A 62 -4.28 -4.38 -3.54
CA SER A 62 -4.14 -2.96 -3.90
C SER A 62 -4.67 -2.66 -5.32
N LEU A 63 -4.63 -3.62 -6.23
CA LEU A 63 -5.21 -3.49 -7.58
C LEU A 63 -6.73 -3.65 -7.58
N LEU A 64 -7.26 -4.55 -6.75
CA LEU A 64 -8.70 -4.77 -6.64
C LEU A 64 -9.42 -3.67 -5.86
N ALA A 65 -8.76 -3.05 -4.88
CA ALA A 65 -9.37 -2.06 -4.00
C ALA A 65 -9.95 -0.83 -4.73
N PRO A 66 -9.23 -0.17 -5.68
CA PRO A 66 -9.78 0.93 -6.46
C PRO A 66 -11.00 0.52 -7.30
N LEU A 67 -10.99 -0.68 -7.90
CA LEU A 67 -12.09 -1.19 -8.70
C LEU A 67 -13.36 -1.43 -7.86
N LEU A 68 -13.18 -1.96 -6.64
CA LEU A 68 -14.28 -2.13 -5.69
C LEU A 68 -14.79 -0.80 -5.13
N ALA A 69 -13.92 0.21 -4.99
CA ALA A 69 -14.26 1.53 -4.48
C ALA A 69 -14.93 2.44 -5.54
N GLN A 70 -14.60 2.25 -6.83
CA GLN A 70 -15.08 3.06 -7.96
C GLN A 70 -16.58 3.37 -7.95
N PRO A 71 -17.51 2.40 -7.73
CA PRO A 71 -18.95 2.69 -7.75
C PRO A 71 -19.45 3.59 -6.61
N PHE A 72 -18.65 3.75 -5.55
CA PHE A 72 -19.01 4.53 -4.37
C PHE A 72 -18.43 5.95 -4.37
N LEU A 73 -17.58 6.28 -5.34
CA LEU A 73 -17.02 7.61 -5.53
C LEU A 73 -18.06 8.55 -6.17
N SER A 74 -18.03 9.82 -5.78
CA SER A 74 -18.90 10.86 -6.37
C SER A 74 -18.55 11.05 -7.85
N ARG A 75 -19.55 10.93 -8.75
CA ARG A 75 -19.37 11.28 -10.16
C ARG A 75 -19.26 12.80 -10.29
N GLU A 76 -18.19 13.29 -10.93
CA GLU A 76 -18.16 14.69 -11.37
C GLU A 76 -19.34 14.91 -12.34
N PRO A 77 -20.08 16.03 -12.23
CA PRO A 77 -21.12 16.35 -13.19
C PRO A 77 -20.47 16.54 -14.57
N HIS A 78 -20.74 15.61 -15.48
CA HIS A 78 -20.40 15.75 -16.88
C HIS A 78 -21.15 16.97 -17.41
N ASN A 79 -20.45 18.10 -17.58
CA ASN A 79 -21.01 19.28 -18.19
C ASN A 79 -21.18 18.95 -19.69
N ASN A 80 -22.30 18.33 -20.04
CA ASN A 80 -22.72 18.25 -21.44
C ASN A 80 -22.96 19.67 -21.91
N SER A 81 -21.92 20.25 -22.51
CA SER A 81 -22.01 21.23 -23.58
C SER A 81 -22.83 20.63 -24.73
N SER A 82 -24.14 20.52 -24.51
CA SER A 82 -25.10 20.42 -25.59
C SER A 82 -25.11 21.78 -26.28
N ALA A 83 -24.29 21.89 -27.32
CA ALA A 83 -24.44 22.86 -28.37
C ALA A 83 -25.91 22.93 -28.79
N ARG A 84 -26.58 24.03 -28.43
CA ARG A 84 -27.76 24.51 -29.14
C ARG A 84 -27.72 26.03 -29.16
N SER A 85 -26.78 26.55 -29.95
CA SER A 85 -26.86 27.93 -30.44
C SER A 85 -27.98 28.00 -31.47
N THR A 86 -29.17 28.41 -31.03
CA THR A 86 -30.18 28.99 -31.94
C THR A 86 -30.45 30.40 -31.46
N SER A 87 -29.97 31.35 -32.27
CA SER A 87 -30.28 32.77 -32.23
C SER A 87 -31.79 33.03 -32.19
N LEU A 88 -32.25 34.00 -31.39
CA LEU A 88 -32.96 35.21 -31.86
C LEU A 88 -33.67 35.97 -30.70
N VAL A 89 -33.14 37.18 -30.41
CA VAL A 89 -33.85 38.46 -30.09
C VAL A 89 -34.31 38.72 -28.63
N PRO A 90 -34.19 39.98 -28.13
CA PRO A 90 -34.27 40.33 -26.71
C PRO A 90 -35.59 41.01 -26.30
N THR A 91 -36.01 40.85 -25.05
CA THR A 91 -37.00 41.75 -24.44
C THR A 91 -36.75 41.94 -22.95
N SER A 92 -36.79 43.21 -22.57
CA SER A 92 -36.66 43.85 -21.26
C SER A 92 -37.69 43.40 -20.22
N HIS A 93 -37.28 43.23 -18.96
CA HIS A 93 -37.78 43.97 -17.77
C HIS A 93 -37.10 43.48 -16.46
N PRO A 94 -37.08 44.29 -15.38
CA PRO A 94 -36.05 44.28 -14.34
C PRO A 94 -36.43 43.57 -13.03
N ILE A 95 -35.39 43.16 -12.30
CA ILE A 95 -35.26 43.00 -10.84
C ILE A 95 -36.42 42.25 -10.14
N ASP A 96 -36.17 40.98 -9.83
CA ASP A 96 -36.63 40.37 -8.59
C ASP A 96 -35.43 39.87 -7.77
N LYS A 97 -35.14 40.62 -6.71
CA LYS A 97 -34.27 40.24 -5.60
C LYS A 97 -35.03 39.24 -4.72
N ASN A 98 -34.88 37.94 -4.97
CA ASN A 98 -35.06 36.95 -3.91
C ASN A 98 -34.29 35.66 -4.19
N ASN A 99 -32.97 35.77 -4.34
CA ASN A 99 -32.09 34.62 -4.15
C ASN A 99 -31.83 34.50 -2.65
N THR A 100 -32.84 34.04 -1.90
CA THR A 100 -32.55 33.31 -0.68
C THR A 100 -31.58 32.21 -1.06
N SER A 101 -30.38 32.31 -0.48
CA SER A 101 -29.35 31.30 -0.53
C SER A 101 -29.93 29.97 -0.08
N SER A 102 -30.47 29.20 -1.02
CA SER A 102 -30.62 27.77 -0.86
C SER A 102 -29.20 27.23 -0.82
N MET A 103 -28.66 27.12 0.40
CA MET A 103 -27.55 26.20 0.67
C MET A 103 -27.83 24.92 -0.12
N PRO A 104 -26.85 24.39 -0.88
CA PRO A 104 -27.00 23.05 -1.41
C PRO A 104 -27.25 22.15 -0.20
N SER A 105 -28.42 21.53 -0.18
CA SER A 105 -28.77 20.54 0.83
C SER A 105 -27.59 19.57 1.02
N PRO A 106 -27.16 19.26 2.26
CA PRO A 106 -26.10 18.27 2.51
C PRO A 106 -26.52 16.83 2.12
N ALA A 107 -27.68 16.66 1.50
CA ALA A 107 -28.28 15.38 1.12
C ALA A 107 -27.92 14.89 -0.29
N ALA A 108 -26.89 15.43 -0.95
CA ALA A 108 -26.17 14.66 -1.96
C ALA A 108 -25.29 13.63 -1.23
N GLY A 109 -25.93 12.65 -0.61
CA GLY A 109 -25.34 11.71 0.34
C GLY A 109 -24.03 11.13 -0.17
N THR A 110 -22.95 11.36 0.57
CA THR A 110 -21.64 10.80 0.29
C THR A 110 -21.71 9.28 0.42
N ARG A 111 -21.82 8.58 -0.72
CA ARG A 111 -21.91 7.11 -0.81
C ARG A 111 -20.65 6.39 -0.32
N ILE A 112 -19.59 7.15 -0.01
CA ILE A 112 -18.32 6.66 0.47
C ILE A 112 -18.46 5.87 1.79
N HIS A 113 -19.45 6.19 2.62
CA HIS A 113 -19.76 5.42 3.84
C HIS A 113 -19.98 3.92 3.56
N HIS A 114 -20.60 3.57 2.43
CA HIS A 114 -20.81 2.17 2.06
C HIS A 114 -19.49 1.46 1.72
N ALA A 115 -18.56 2.12 1.03
CA ALA A 115 -17.24 1.56 0.76
C ALA A 115 -16.47 1.29 2.07
N PHE A 116 -16.49 2.25 3.00
CA PHE A 116 -15.87 2.09 4.33
C PHE A 116 -16.53 0.99 5.17
N LEU A 117 -17.84 0.81 5.06
CA LEU A 117 -18.57 -0.27 5.74
C LEU A 117 -18.17 -1.65 5.19
N ILE A 118 -18.08 -1.81 3.87
CA ILE A 118 -17.66 -3.07 3.23
C ILE A 118 -16.24 -3.45 3.70
N VAL A 119 -15.31 -2.49 3.69
CA VAL A 119 -13.93 -2.70 4.17
C VAL A 119 -13.92 -3.09 5.65
N THR A 120 -14.70 -2.41 6.49
CA THR A 120 -14.81 -2.73 7.91
C THR A 120 -15.31 -4.16 8.13
N LEU A 121 -16.38 -4.56 7.44
CA LEU A 121 -16.96 -5.89 7.59
C LEU A 121 -15.97 -6.98 7.17
N TYR A 122 -15.27 -6.76 6.06
CA TYR A 122 -14.19 -7.65 5.61
C TYR A 122 -13.08 -7.79 6.68
N LEU A 123 -12.57 -6.67 7.21
CA LEU A 123 -11.53 -6.69 8.25
C LEU A 123 -12.01 -7.36 9.55
N ALA A 124 -13.29 -7.16 9.92
CA ALA A 124 -13.88 -7.84 11.07
C ALA A 124 -13.95 -9.36 10.85
N ALA A 125 -14.37 -9.82 9.67
CA ALA A 125 -14.40 -11.25 9.33
C ALA A 125 -13.00 -11.87 9.37
N VAL A 126 -11.99 -11.20 8.81
CA VAL A 126 -10.58 -11.64 8.89
C VAL A 126 -10.11 -11.73 10.33
N THR A 127 -10.45 -10.75 11.17
CA THR A 127 -10.06 -10.75 12.59
C THR A 127 -10.69 -11.93 13.34
N VAL A 128 -11.97 -12.21 13.11
CA VAL A 128 -12.66 -13.37 13.70
C VAL A 128 -12.02 -14.68 13.23
N PHE A 129 -11.70 -14.78 11.94
CA PHE A 129 -11.01 -15.96 11.40
C PHE A 129 -9.65 -16.19 12.05
N LEU A 130 -8.83 -15.15 12.23
CA LEU A 130 -7.54 -15.25 12.92
C LEU A 130 -7.68 -15.62 14.41
N ILE A 131 -8.71 -15.11 15.10
CA ILE A 131 -9.00 -15.51 16.49
C ILE A 131 -9.36 -16.99 16.56
N ILE A 132 -10.16 -17.49 15.63
CA ILE A 132 -10.49 -18.92 15.55
C ILE A 132 -9.23 -19.76 15.35
N LEU A 133 -8.37 -19.39 14.38
CA LEU A 133 -7.11 -20.08 14.15
C LEU A 133 -6.18 -20.06 15.36
N TYR A 134 -6.11 -18.92 16.06
CA TYR A 134 -5.32 -18.80 17.29
C TYR A 134 -5.82 -19.76 18.37
N ILE A 135 -7.13 -19.82 18.60
CA ILE A 135 -7.73 -20.75 19.57
C ILE A 135 -7.43 -22.20 19.18
N LEU A 136 -7.65 -22.58 17.92
CA LEU A 136 -7.37 -23.93 17.44
C LEU A 136 -5.89 -24.31 17.56
N ASN A 137 -4.99 -23.39 17.25
CA ASN A 137 -3.55 -23.63 17.40
C ASN A 137 -3.15 -23.79 18.86
N ASN A 138 -3.69 -22.98 19.76
CA ASN A 138 -3.41 -23.08 21.19
C ASN A 138 -3.89 -24.42 21.76
N MET A 139 -5.08 -24.89 21.35
CA MET A 139 -5.58 -26.22 21.73
C MET A 139 -4.63 -27.34 21.28
N LYS A 140 -4.13 -27.29 20.04
CA LYS A 140 -3.19 -28.28 19.51
C LYS A 140 -1.81 -28.22 20.20
N LYS A 141 -1.36 -27.02 20.57
CA LYS A 141 -0.10 -26.82 21.29
C LYS A 141 -0.18 -27.40 22.72
N GLU A 142 -1.30 -27.20 23.41
CA GLU A 142 -1.54 -27.81 24.73
C GLU A 142 -1.54 -29.35 24.68
N GLU A 143 -2.08 -29.96 23.62
CA GLU A 143 -2.01 -31.42 23.39
C GLU A 143 -0.56 -31.91 23.20
N HIS A 144 0.29 -31.14 22.52
CA HIS A 144 1.68 -31.51 22.23
C HIS A 144 2.66 -31.22 23.39
N GLU A 145 2.46 -30.11 24.13
CA GLU A 145 3.25 -29.76 25.32
C GLU A 145 2.96 -30.68 26.51
N SER A 146 1.73 -31.20 26.61
CA SER A 146 1.35 -32.28 27.54
C SER A 146 2.21 -33.54 27.36
N SER A 147 2.64 -33.84 26.13
CA SER A 147 3.48 -35.02 25.82
C SER A 147 4.99 -34.77 25.85
N THR A 148 5.47 -33.52 25.85
CA THR A 148 6.90 -33.19 25.58
C THR A 148 7.59 -32.40 26.71
N LYS A 149 7.01 -32.34 27.92
CA LYS A 149 7.68 -31.76 29.11
C LYS A 149 8.80 -32.68 29.63
N LYS A 150 9.93 -32.74 28.93
CA LYS A 150 11.27 -33.10 29.45
C LYS A 150 12.28 -32.87 28.33
N VAL A 151 13.36 -32.14 28.63
CA VAL A 151 14.47 -31.74 27.72
C VAL A 151 14.07 -30.51 26.89
N SER A 152 14.65 -29.31 27.00
CA SER A 152 15.95 -28.85 27.50
C SER A 152 15.94 -27.31 27.59
N ASP A 153 16.18 -26.74 28.78
CA ASP A 153 16.58 -25.35 28.96
C ASP A 153 18.12 -25.31 29.06
N GLU A 154 18.80 -25.30 27.93
CA GLU A 154 20.22 -24.93 27.86
C GLU A 154 20.31 -23.46 27.41
N PRO A 155 20.80 -22.54 28.26
CA PRO A 155 20.96 -21.16 27.86
C PRO A 155 22.06 -21.06 26.80
N MET A 156 21.67 -20.63 25.60
CA MET A 156 22.60 -20.37 24.50
C MET A 156 23.71 -19.41 24.95
N PRO A 157 25.00 -19.73 24.75
CA PRO A 157 26.08 -18.84 25.15
C PRO A 157 26.09 -17.60 24.24
N SER A 158 25.52 -16.49 24.71
CA SER A 158 25.50 -15.23 23.95
C SER A 158 26.87 -14.57 24.03
N ASN A 159 27.61 -14.56 22.93
CA ASN A 159 28.87 -13.84 22.84
C ASN A 159 28.56 -12.33 22.71
N ALA A 160 29.12 -11.48 23.57
CA ALA A 160 28.78 -10.05 23.60
C ALA A 160 29.13 -9.29 22.29
N ALA A 161 30.09 -9.82 21.52
CA ALA A 161 30.43 -9.31 20.19
C ALA A 161 29.31 -9.58 19.17
N ASP A 162 28.62 -10.71 19.32
CA ASP A 162 27.50 -11.14 18.46
C ASP A 162 26.29 -10.26 18.69
N VAL A 163 25.96 -9.95 19.95
CA VAL A 163 24.83 -9.08 20.30
C VAL A 163 25.01 -7.64 19.77
N ARG A 164 26.24 -7.11 19.80
CA ARG A 164 26.54 -5.79 19.23
C ARG A 164 26.39 -5.79 17.71
N PHE A 165 26.93 -6.83 17.05
CA PHE A 165 26.79 -7.01 15.61
C PHE A 165 25.32 -7.11 15.19
N SER A 166 24.52 -8.00 15.81
CA SER A 166 23.10 -8.16 15.51
C SER A 166 22.32 -6.86 15.73
N ARG A 167 22.57 -6.13 16.82
CA ARG A 167 21.89 -4.83 17.07
C ARG A 167 22.24 -3.80 16.00
N THR A 168 23.51 -3.71 15.60
CA THR A 168 23.94 -2.80 14.54
C THR A 168 23.35 -3.20 13.20
N LEU A 169 23.34 -4.50 12.86
CA LEU A 169 22.75 -5.03 11.63
C LEU A 169 21.24 -4.72 11.58
N ILE A 170 20.50 -4.99 12.65
CA ILE A 170 19.06 -4.69 12.75
C ILE A 170 18.80 -3.18 12.62
N ALA A 171 19.61 -2.33 13.25
CA ALA A 171 19.46 -0.89 13.14
C ALA A 171 19.70 -0.39 11.70
N LEU A 172 20.74 -0.88 11.03
CA LEU A 172 21.04 -0.55 9.64
C LEU A 172 19.96 -1.08 8.69
N ALA A 173 19.50 -2.31 8.88
CA ALA A 173 18.40 -2.89 8.12
C ALA A 173 17.11 -2.09 8.30
N GLY A 174 16.81 -1.66 9.53
CA GLY A 174 15.67 -0.79 9.84
C GLY A 174 15.73 0.53 9.08
N ILE A 175 16.85 1.26 9.18
CA ILE A 175 17.05 2.52 8.45
C ILE A 175 16.89 2.31 6.94
N TYR A 176 17.47 1.23 6.41
CA TYR A 176 17.37 0.90 5.00
C TYR A 176 15.91 0.64 4.58
N ILE A 177 15.17 -0.21 5.31
CA ILE A 177 13.76 -0.51 5.02
C ILE A 177 12.94 0.77 5.04
N THR A 178 13.11 1.60 6.07
CA THR A 178 12.42 2.88 6.18
C THR A 178 12.65 3.73 4.94
N GLY A 179 13.90 3.86 4.49
CA GLY A 179 14.22 4.60 3.26
C GLY A 179 13.53 4.00 2.03
N THR A 180 13.60 2.68 1.85
CA THR A 180 13.02 2.03 0.67
C THR A 180 11.49 2.12 0.60
N VAL A 181 10.81 1.91 1.73
CA VAL A 181 9.35 1.99 1.82
C VAL A 181 8.88 3.44 1.69
N THR A 182 9.66 4.40 2.20
CA THR A 182 9.35 5.83 2.01
C THR A 182 9.37 6.21 0.55
N ILE A 183 10.38 5.77 -0.21
CA ILE A 183 10.46 6.05 -1.66
C ILE A 183 9.30 5.37 -2.40
N GLU A 184 8.95 4.13 -2.05
CA GLU A 184 7.82 3.39 -2.63
C GLU A 184 6.50 4.15 -2.45
N CYS A 185 6.19 4.52 -1.21
CA CYS A 185 4.98 5.25 -0.88
C CYS A 185 4.97 6.66 -1.49
N ALA A 186 6.11 7.35 -1.50
CA ALA A 186 6.22 8.68 -2.08
C ALA A 186 5.95 8.63 -3.59
N TYR A 187 6.60 7.72 -4.30
CA TYR A 187 6.41 7.58 -5.75
C TYR A 187 4.99 7.14 -6.09
N GLY A 188 4.51 6.05 -5.49
CA GLY A 188 3.19 5.48 -5.80
C GLY A 188 2.03 6.46 -5.58
N HIS A 189 2.10 7.30 -4.55
CA HIS A 189 1.06 8.29 -4.28
C HIS A 189 1.22 9.61 -5.06
N MET A 190 2.46 10.02 -5.38
CA MET A 190 2.70 11.32 -6.01
C MET A 190 2.78 11.26 -7.53
N VAL A 191 3.05 10.10 -8.15
CA VAL A 191 3.21 9.98 -9.61
C VAL A 191 1.99 10.50 -10.39
N THR A 192 0.77 10.20 -9.93
CA THR A 192 -0.47 10.72 -10.51
C THR A 192 -0.55 12.25 -10.41
N THR A 193 -0.17 12.80 -9.25
CA THR A 193 -0.18 14.27 -9.04
C THR A 193 0.87 14.94 -9.92
N PHE A 194 2.06 14.33 -10.04
CA PHE A 194 3.13 14.79 -10.90
C PHE A 194 2.69 14.80 -12.38
N ALA A 195 2.06 13.74 -12.87
CA ALA A 195 1.57 13.68 -14.25
C ALA A 195 0.54 14.78 -14.59
N VAL A 196 -0.29 15.18 -13.62
CA VAL A 196 -1.30 16.23 -13.80
C VAL A 196 -0.71 17.64 -13.66
N LYS A 197 0.21 17.84 -12.72
CA LYS A 197 0.70 19.18 -12.34
C LYS A 197 2.04 19.59 -12.96
N SER A 198 2.79 18.65 -13.51
CA SER A 198 4.01 18.95 -14.28
C SER A 198 3.69 19.55 -15.64
N ASP A 199 4.72 19.99 -16.35
CA ASP A 199 4.62 20.55 -17.70
C ASP A 199 3.98 19.60 -18.73
N LEU A 200 3.86 18.30 -18.40
CA LEU A 200 3.14 17.31 -19.19
C LEU A 200 1.62 17.59 -19.28
N HIS A 201 1.04 18.27 -18.28
CA HIS A 201 -0.38 18.66 -18.21
C HIS A 201 -1.36 17.53 -18.58
N MET A 202 -1.11 16.31 -18.09
CA MET A 202 -1.89 15.15 -18.50
C MET A 202 -3.32 15.22 -17.94
N PRO A 203 -4.36 14.87 -18.71
CA PRO A 203 -5.73 14.81 -18.19
C PRO A 203 -5.82 13.84 -17.02
N LYS A 204 -6.58 14.22 -15.97
CA LYS A 204 -6.76 13.42 -14.76
C LYS A 204 -7.23 11.99 -15.06
N SER A 205 -8.06 11.81 -16.09
CA SER A 205 -8.56 10.49 -16.52
C SER A 205 -7.44 9.54 -16.93
N ASN A 206 -6.32 10.04 -17.44
CA ASN A 206 -5.20 9.23 -17.87
C ASN A 206 -4.15 9.13 -16.76
N ALA A 207 -3.96 10.19 -15.98
CA ALA A 207 -2.95 10.24 -14.93
C ALA A 207 -3.20 9.24 -13.79
N ILE A 208 -4.47 8.97 -13.46
CA ILE A 208 -4.84 8.00 -12.41
C ILE A 208 -4.29 6.59 -12.67
N TYR A 209 -4.08 6.23 -13.93
CA TYR A 209 -3.56 4.91 -14.30
C TYR A 209 -2.08 4.74 -13.95
N PHE A 210 -1.30 5.80 -13.72
CA PHE A 210 0.11 5.66 -13.34
C PHE A 210 0.28 4.98 -11.99
N THR A 211 -0.52 5.38 -11.00
CA THR A 211 -0.47 4.74 -9.67
C THR A 211 -0.89 3.27 -9.76
N GLU A 212 -1.94 2.96 -10.51
CA GLU A 212 -2.39 1.57 -10.72
C GLU A 212 -1.33 0.75 -11.46
N PHE A 213 -0.71 1.32 -12.49
CA PHE A 213 0.32 0.67 -13.27
C PHE A 213 1.60 0.43 -12.47
N PHE A 214 2.00 1.38 -11.62
CA PHE A 214 3.10 1.19 -10.67
C PHE A 214 2.86 -0.04 -9.79
N PHE A 215 1.71 -0.10 -9.11
CA PHE A 215 1.39 -1.23 -8.23
C PHE A 215 1.20 -2.54 -9.00
N ALA A 216 0.73 -2.49 -10.25
CA ALA A 216 0.61 -3.67 -11.11
C ALA A 216 1.98 -4.25 -11.45
N MET A 217 2.90 -3.40 -11.92
CA MET A 217 4.27 -3.80 -12.24
C MET A 217 5.02 -4.26 -11.00
N PHE A 218 4.85 -3.59 -9.87
CA PHE A 218 5.39 -3.99 -8.58
C PHE A 218 4.89 -5.37 -8.13
N THR A 219 3.60 -5.64 -8.30
CA THR A 219 2.99 -6.94 -7.96
C THR A 219 3.50 -8.05 -8.87
N ALA A 220 3.54 -7.81 -10.19
CA ALA A 220 4.07 -8.77 -11.16
C ALA A 220 5.56 -9.08 -10.90
N ALA A 221 6.33 -8.03 -10.57
CA ALA A 221 7.74 -8.15 -10.23
C ALA A 221 7.99 -9.00 -8.98
N ARG A 222 7.07 -9.03 -8.00
CA ARG A 222 7.19 -9.90 -6.82
C ARG A 222 7.08 -11.38 -7.16
N VAL A 223 6.26 -11.76 -8.14
CA VAL A 223 6.19 -13.14 -8.65
C VAL A 223 7.50 -13.54 -9.31
N LEU A 224 8.03 -12.66 -10.15
CA LEU A 224 9.33 -12.88 -10.80
C LEU A 224 10.45 -12.97 -9.75
N ALA A 225 10.45 -12.08 -8.75
CA ALA A 225 11.43 -12.08 -7.67
C ALA A 225 11.38 -13.37 -6.86
N ALA A 226 10.20 -13.94 -6.59
CA ALA A 226 10.06 -15.23 -5.91
C ALA A 226 10.70 -16.39 -6.69
N VAL A 227 10.58 -16.39 -8.03
CA VAL A 227 11.21 -17.40 -8.88
C VAL A 227 12.73 -17.19 -8.95
N VAL A 228 13.16 -15.93 -9.03
CA VAL A 228 14.57 -15.56 -9.12
C VAL A 228 15.31 -15.80 -7.80
N SER A 229 14.65 -15.61 -6.65
CA SER A 229 15.23 -15.82 -5.31
C SER A 229 15.64 -17.27 -5.03
N VAL A 230 15.13 -18.23 -5.81
CA VAL A 230 15.57 -19.64 -5.72
C VAL A 230 16.94 -19.86 -6.37
N LYS A 231 17.33 -19.00 -7.32
CA LYS A 231 18.54 -19.21 -8.16
C LYS A 231 19.65 -18.19 -7.92
N LEU A 232 19.31 -16.98 -7.48
CA LEU A 232 20.29 -15.91 -7.25
C LEU A 232 20.45 -15.62 -5.77
N SER A 233 21.66 -15.22 -5.37
CA SER A 233 21.89 -14.79 -3.99
C SER A 233 21.10 -13.50 -3.68
N PRO A 234 20.65 -13.32 -2.42
CA PRO A 234 19.95 -12.11 -2.01
C PRO A 234 20.73 -10.82 -2.32
N PHE A 235 22.06 -10.86 -2.15
CA PHE A 235 22.94 -9.73 -2.42
C PHE A 235 22.93 -9.28 -3.89
N ILE A 236 23.01 -10.23 -4.84
CA ILE A 236 22.98 -9.90 -6.28
C ILE A 236 21.65 -9.28 -6.66
N THR A 237 20.55 -9.83 -6.12
CA THR A 237 19.19 -9.32 -6.37
C THR A 237 19.04 -7.89 -5.85
N LEU A 238 19.52 -7.61 -4.63
CA LEU A 238 19.50 -6.25 -4.06
C LEU A 238 20.33 -5.27 -4.88
N LEU A 239 21.55 -5.65 -5.26
CA LEU A 239 22.45 -4.79 -6.03
C LEU A 239 21.87 -4.46 -7.41
N ALA A 240 21.37 -5.46 -8.13
CA ALA A 240 20.75 -5.28 -9.44
C ALA A 240 19.55 -4.31 -9.35
N SER A 241 18.67 -4.50 -8.38
CA SER A 241 17.52 -3.61 -8.15
C SER A 241 17.91 -2.18 -7.83
N LYS A 242 18.99 -1.97 -7.06
CA LYS A 242 19.50 -0.62 -6.80
C LYS A 242 20.06 0.07 -8.02
N VAL A 243 20.79 -0.66 -8.86
CA VAL A 243 21.31 -0.11 -10.12
C VAL A 243 20.16 0.29 -11.04
N ILE A 244 19.14 -0.56 -11.17
CA ILE A 244 17.93 -0.27 -11.97
C ILE A 244 17.25 1.01 -11.47
N LEU A 245 16.98 1.10 -10.16
CA LEU A 245 16.32 2.27 -9.58
C LEU A 245 17.15 3.55 -9.67
N LEU A 246 18.46 3.46 -9.50
CA LEU A 246 19.34 4.61 -9.61
C LEU A 246 19.30 5.20 -11.03
N VAL A 247 19.40 4.34 -12.04
CA VAL A 247 19.30 4.74 -13.44
C VAL A 247 17.90 5.30 -13.73
N ASP A 248 16.86 4.59 -13.30
CA ASP A 248 15.47 4.97 -13.55
C ASP A 248 15.09 6.34 -12.96
N PHE A 249 15.33 6.56 -11.66
CA PHE A 249 15.06 7.85 -11.03
C PHE A 249 15.92 8.99 -11.60
N SER A 250 17.14 8.70 -12.07
CA SER A 250 17.95 9.70 -12.78
C SER A 250 17.34 10.09 -14.12
N VAL A 251 16.84 9.13 -14.89
CA VAL A 251 16.15 9.38 -16.16
C VAL A 251 14.82 10.11 -15.93
N LEU A 252 14.03 9.68 -14.94
CA LEU A 252 12.79 10.34 -14.58
C LEU A 252 13.03 11.80 -14.16
N SER A 253 14.05 12.05 -13.32
CA SER A 253 14.34 13.41 -12.87
C SER A 253 14.73 14.38 -13.99
N LEU A 254 15.24 13.89 -15.13
CA LEU A 254 15.70 14.72 -16.22
C LEU A 254 14.66 14.88 -17.35
N TRP A 255 13.84 13.85 -17.60
CA TRP A 255 12.97 13.82 -18.78
C TRP A 255 11.49 13.53 -18.51
N ALA A 256 11.09 13.21 -17.26
CA ALA A 256 9.70 12.85 -16.97
C ALA A 256 8.69 13.97 -17.27
N GLU A 257 9.10 15.24 -17.18
CA GLU A 257 8.23 16.39 -17.48
C GLU A 257 8.03 16.59 -18.98
N THR A 258 8.97 16.13 -19.80
CA THR A 258 8.99 16.38 -21.25
C THR A 258 8.29 15.30 -22.07
N SER A 259 8.20 14.07 -21.56
CA SER A 259 7.73 12.92 -22.32
C SER A 259 6.89 11.97 -21.48
N SER A 260 5.64 11.76 -21.91
CA SER A 260 4.74 10.79 -21.28
C SER A 260 5.26 9.35 -21.39
N ALA A 261 5.93 9.01 -22.48
CA ALA A 261 6.51 7.69 -22.68
C ALA A 261 7.62 7.39 -21.67
N VAL A 262 8.45 8.39 -21.34
CA VAL A 262 9.49 8.27 -20.30
C VAL A 262 8.84 8.05 -18.94
N LEU A 263 7.77 8.78 -18.63
CA LEU A 263 7.06 8.60 -17.36
C LEU A 263 6.40 7.22 -17.25
N TRP A 264 5.81 6.69 -18.33
CA TRP A 264 5.25 5.33 -18.36
C TRP A 264 6.34 4.26 -18.19
N ALA A 265 7.42 4.36 -18.95
CA ALA A 265 8.55 3.43 -18.87
C ALA A 265 9.19 3.46 -17.49
N GLY A 266 9.43 4.65 -16.93
CA GLY A 266 10.02 4.77 -15.61
C GLY A 266 9.08 4.34 -14.49
N THR A 267 7.77 4.56 -14.62
CA THR A 267 6.79 4.00 -13.67
C THR A 267 6.83 2.47 -13.63
N ALA A 268 7.01 1.82 -14.79
CA ALA A 268 7.16 0.37 -14.84
C ALA A 268 8.47 -0.10 -14.18
N LEU A 269 9.58 0.58 -14.48
CA LEU A 269 10.91 0.26 -13.94
C LEU A 269 10.99 0.51 -12.43
N ALA A 270 10.41 1.60 -11.93
CA ALA A 270 10.29 1.90 -10.51
C ALA A 270 9.55 0.77 -9.78
N GLY A 271 8.39 0.32 -10.31
CA GLY A 271 7.65 -0.81 -9.76
C GLY A 271 8.49 -2.09 -9.74
N LEU A 272 9.16 -2.42 -10.84
CA LEU A 272 10.00 -3.62 -10.97
C LEU A 272 11.20 -3.60 -10.00
N GLY A 273 11.90 -2.47 -9.92
CA GLY A 273 13.11 -2.31 -9.10
C GLY A 273 12.81 -2.27 -7.60
N GLN A 274 11.66 -1.71 -7.19
CA GLN A 274 11.32 -1.63 -5.76
C GLN A 274 10.79 -2.95 -5.19
N ALA A 275 10.20 -3.82 -6.01
CA ALA A 275 9.53 -5.05 -5.58
C ALA A 275 10.38 -6.02 -4.76
N SER A 276 11.67 -6.11 -5.06
CA SER A 276 12.60 -7.10 -4.47
C SER A 276 13.41 -6.56 -3.29
N LEU A 277 13.33 -5.25 -2.99
CA LEU A 277 14.16 -4.63 -1.95
C LEU A 277 13.86 -5.15 -0.54
N TYR A 278 12.57 -5.32 -0.23
CA TYR A 278 12.14 -5.79 1.09
C TYR A 278 12.47 -7.27 1.30
N GLY A 279 12.00 -8.15 0.40
CA GLY A 279 12.23 -9.60 0.49
C GLY A 279 13.71 -9.98 0.41
N GLY A 280 14.49 -9.27 -0.44
CA GLY A 280 15.92 -9.46 -0.54
C GLY A 280 16.66 -9.10 0.74
N LEU A 281 16.26 -8.01 1.42
CA LEU A 281 16.89 -7.63 2.69
C LEU A 281 16.54 -8.60 3.81
N VAL A 282 15.28 -9.03 3.94
CA VAL A 282 14.92 -10.00 4.99
C VAL A 282 15.63 -11.33 4.76
N SER A 283 15.75 -11.78 3.52
CA SER A 283 16.53 -12.98 3.19
C SER A 283 18.01 -12.79 3.56
N PHE A 284 18.60 -11.64 3.24
CA PHE A 284 19.97 -11.31 3.62
C PHE A 284 20.17 -11.27 5.15
N CYS A 285 19.22 -10.71 5.90
CA CYS A 285 19.27 -10.68 7.36
C CYS A 285 19.04 -12.05 8.01
N ALA A 286 18.33 -12.96 7.35
CA ALA A 286 18.08 -14.32 7.84
C ALA A 286 19.30 -15.25 7.68
N ASP A 287 20.25 -14.89 6.80
CA ASP A 287 21.50 -15.64 6.59
C ASP A 287 22.57 -15.38 7.68
N TYR A 288 22.34 -14.44 8.60
CA TYR A 288 23.22 -14.08 9.74
C TYR A 288 22.54 -14.37 11.07
#